data_AF-A0AA95F7F0-F1
#
_entry.id   AF-A0AA95F7F0-F1
#
_cell.length_a   1.000
_cell.length_b   1.000
_cell.length_c   1.000
_cell.angle_alpha   90.00
_cell.angle_beta   90.00
_cell.angle_gamma   90.00
#
_symmetry.space_group_name_H-M   'P 1'
#
loop_
_entity.id
_entity.type
_entity.pdbx_description
1 polymer ?
#
loop_
_entity_poly.entity_id
_entity_poly.type
_entity_poly.pdbx_seq_one_letter_code
_entity_poly.pdbx_strand_id
1 'polypeptide(L)'
;MRRPRILASAVIGAVLLLSSVPTAASATQFADDVDPVIADMLEDFPGGLLLSPNHAVWPASGMEMTAPGETASRSVGTCATGRICAYDGANRNGRMLSWPTCGTITPTSTFTIASAANARASGYAQVRNGSTVVTTVFAGNWANVNASSTNIRCFL
;
A
#
# COMPACT_ATOMS: atom_id res chain seq x y z
N MET A 1 -21.88 31.54 83.16
CA MET A 1 -22.14 30.08 83.17
C MET A 1 -20.95 29.35 82.56
N ARG A 2 -20.66 28.16 83.09
CA ARG A 2 -19.49 27.31 82.80
C ARG A 2 -19.64 26.57 81.45
N ARG A 3 -18.49 26.40 80.77
CA ARG A 3 -18.12 25.53 79.61
C ARG A 3 -18.60 24.05 79.73
N PRO A 4 -18.24 23.12 78.81
CA PRO A 4 -18.30 23.04 77.32
C PRO A 4 -18.70 21.59 76.84
N ARG A 5 -18.61 21.31 75.53
CA ARG A 5 -18.21 20.05 74.81
C ARG A 5 -18.77 20.11 73.39
N ILE A 6 -18.05 20.61 72.37
CA ILE A 6 -17.11 19.91 71.47
C ILE A 6 -17.50 18.46 71.14
N LEU A 7 -17.74 18.20 69.85
CA LEU A 7 -17.31 17.06 69.02
C LEU A 7 -17.69 17.44 67.56
N ALA A 8 -16.80 17.95 66.71
CA ALA A 8 -15.67 17.32 66.02
C ALA A 8 -16.12 16.31 64.93
N SER A 9 -15.85 16.65 63.66
CA SER A 9 -15.33 15.77 62.57
C SER A 9 -15.24 16.60 61.29
N ALA A 10 -14.04 17.06 60.88
CA ALA A 10 -13.01 16.32 60.12
C ALA A 10 -13.36 16.27 58.62
N VAL A 11 -12.85 17.21 57.79
CA VAL A 11 -11.58 17.16 57.04
C VAL A 11 -11.69 16.37 55.72
N ILE A 12 -11.69 17.15 54.63
CA ILE A 12 -10.86 17.06 53.40
C ILE A 12 -10.44 15.66 52.92
N GLY A 13 -10.70 15.38 51.63
CA GLY A 13 -9.95 14.37 50.88
C GLY A 13 -10.51 14.10 49.49
N ALA A 14 -10.10 14.90 48.49
CA ALA A 14 -10.29 14.56 47.09
C ALA A 14 -9.51 13.28 46.75
N VAL A 15 -10.19 12.28 46.20
CA VAL A 15 -9.54 11.17 45.49
C VAL A 15 -10.27 10.97 44.17
N LEU A 16 -9.67 11.54 43.12
CA LEU A 16 -9.90 11.15 41.74
C LEU A 16 -9.45 9.69 41.59
N LEU A 17 -10.40 8.76 41.42
CA LEU A 17 -10.07 7.45 40.88
C LEU A 17 -10.21 7.50 39.36
N LEU A 18 -9.07 7.79 38.73
CA LEU A 18 -8.81 7.52 37.33
C LEU A 18 -9.01 6.02 37.07
N SER A 19 -10.10 5.67 36.38
CA SER A 19 -10.16 4.45 35.58
C SER A 19 -10.17 4.87 34.12
N SER A 20 -9.03 5.42 33.68
CA SER A 20 -8.73 5.55 32.25
C SER A 20 -8.48 4.16 31.70
N VAL A 21 -9.55 3.46 31.32
CA VAL A 21 -9.44 2.33 30.40
C VAL A 21 -8.87 2.92 29.11
N PRO A 22 -7.69 2.52 28.63
CA PRO A 22 -7.29 2.90 27.29
C PRO A 22 -8.26 2.20 26.34
N THR A 23 -9.26 2.93 25.88
CA THR A 23 -10.04 2.53 24.72
C THR A 23 -9.08 2.54 23.54
N ALA A 24 -8.53 1.38 23.20
CA ALA A 24 -7.92 1.17 21.89
C ALA A 24 -9.03 1.17 20.83
N ALA A 25 -9.63 2.33 20.59
CA ALA A 25 -10.62 2.57 19.55
C ALA A 25 -9.97 3.39 18.44
N SER A 26 -9.14 2.72 17.64
CA SER A 26 -8.70 3.22 16.34
C SER A 26 -8.29 2.03 15.46
N ALA A 27 -9.19 1.06 15.29
CA ALA A 27 -9.02 -0.01 14.29
C ALA A 27 -10.14 0.00 13.24
N THR A 28 -11.25 0.70 13.48
CA THR A 28 -12.42 0.69 12.59
C THR A 28 -12.43 1.85 11.59
N GLN A 29 -11.75 2.96 11.84
CA GLN A 29 -11.80 4.13 10.93
C GLN A 29 -10.99 3.95 9.64
N PHE A 30 -10.05 3.02 9.57
CA PHE A 30 -9.29 2.81 8.34
C PHE A 30 -9.96 1.85 7.38
N ALA A 31 -10.80 0.91 7.85
CA ALA A 31 -11.31 -0.17 7.02
C ALA A 31 -12.24 0.32 5.89
N ASP A 32 -12.99 1.40 6.11
CA ASP A 32 -13.90 1.97 5.11
C ASP A 32 -13.20 2.95 4.13
N ASP A 33 -12.00 3.43 4.45
CA ASP A 33 -11.28 4.44 3.65
C ASP A 33 -10.11 3.86 2.82
N VAL A 34 -9.72 2.59 3.03
CA VAL A 34 -8.65 1.96 2.22
C VAL A 34 -9.13 1.71 0.79
N ASP A 35 -8.27 2.01 -0.20
CA ASP A 35 -8.51 1.58 -1.58
C ASP A 35 -8.78 0.06 -1.63
N PRO A 36 -9.93 -0.39 -2.18
CA PRO A 36 -10.35 -1.78 -2.06
C PRO A 36 -9.35 -2.76 -2.69
N VAL A 37 -8.61 -2.34 -3.71
CA VAL A 37 -7.63 -3.25 -4.31
C VAL A 37 -6.31 -3.25 -3.56
N ILE A 38 -5.98 -2.18 -2.83
CA ILE A 38 -4.89 -2.24 -1.86
C ILE A 38 -5.25 -3.24 -0.76
N ALA A 39 -6.50 -3.23 -0.29
CA ALA A 39 -6.98 -4.22 0.67
C ALA A 39 -6.85 -5.65 0.12
N ASP A 40 -7.37 -5.93 -1.08
CA ASP A 40 -7.22 -7.24 -1.73
C ASP A 40 -5.75 -7.67 -1.87
N MET A 41 -4.87 -6.74 -2.25
CA MET A 41 -3.44 -7.03 -2.43
C MET A 41 -2.76 -7.39 -1.09
N LEU A 42 -3.18 -6.77 0.01
CA LEU A 42 -2.67 -7.08 1.35
C LEU A 42 -3.11 -8.47 1.82
N GLU A 43 -4.26 -8.96 1.36
CA GLU A 43 -4.75 -10.31 1.63
C GLU A 43 -3.99 -11.36 0.81
N ASP A 44 -3.79 -11.13 -0.48
CA ASP A 44 -3.11 -12.07 -1.39
C ASP A 44 -1.58 -12.12 -1.18
N PHE A 45 -0.98 -11.02 -0.72
CA PHE A 45 0.45 -10.92 -0.43
C PHE A 45 0.68 -10.66 1.06
N PRO A 46 0.83 -11.69 1.91
CA PRO A 46 1.01 -11.49 3.35
C PRO A 46 2.31 -10.75 3.68
N GLY A 47 2.28 -9.94 4.74
CA GLY A 47 3.43 -9.15 5.21
C GLY A 47 3.52 -7.73 4.63
N GLY A 48 2.47 -7.25 3.97
CA GLY A 48 2.34 -5.85 3.59
C GLY A 48 1.94 -4.96 4.77
N LEU A 49 2.33 -3.70 4.69
CA LEU A 49 2.03 -2.65 5.66
C LEU A 49 1.31 -1.51 4.95
N LEU A 50 0.15 -1.13 5.45
CA LEU A 50 -0.58 0.05 5.00
C LEU A 50 0.06 1.30 5.64
N LEU A 51 0.58 2.22 4.81
CA LEU A 51 1.18 3.47 5.27
C LEU A 51 0.18 4.64 5.23
N SER A 52 -0.78 4.58 4.30
CA SER A 52 -1.92 5.50 4.20
C SER A 52 -3.07 4.78 3.48
N PRO A 53 -4.30 5.34 3.46
CA PRO A 53 -5.44 4.71 2.77
C PRO A 53 -5.19 4.40 1.27
N ASN A 54 -4.21 5.06 0.65
CA ASN A 54 -3.87 4.92 -0.76
C ASN A 54 -2.44 4.39 -0.99
N HIS A 55 -1.75 3.89 0.05
CA HIS A 55 -0.37 3.45 -0.07
C HIS A 55 -0.06 2.26 0.84
N ALA A 56 0.39 1.16 0.24
CA ALA A 56 0.88 -0.02 0.94
C ALA A 56 2.28 -0.42 0.47
N VAL A 57 3.08 -1.01 1.36
CA VAL A 57 4.44 -1.46 1.10
C VAL A 57 4.65 -2.89 1.62
N TRP A 58 5.46 -3.67 0.94
CA TRP A 58 5.89 -5.02 1.33
C TRP A 58 7.40 -5.01 1.55
N PRO A 59 7.87 -4.78 2.80
CA PRO A 59 9.29 -4.54 3.07
C PRO A 59 10.20 -5.70 2.64
N ALA A 60 9.73 -6.95 2.77
CA ALA A 60 10.51 -8.13 2.46
C ALA A 60 10.86 -8.26 0.97
N SER A 61 9.94 -7.85 0.08
CA SER A 61 10.16 -7.87 -1.38
C SER A 61 10.54 -6.50 -1.95
N GLY A 62 10.40 -5.45 -1.13
CA GLY A 62 10.48 -4.05 -1.55
C GLY A 62 9.36 -3.66 -2.50
N MET A 63 8.27 -4.43 -2.62
CA MET A 63 7.12 -4.11 -3.46
C MET A 63 6.29 -2.98 -2.84
N GLU A 64 5.71 -2.11 -3.66
CA GLU A 64 4.93 -0.96 -3.22
C GLU A 64 3.72 -0.79 -4.13
N MET A 65 2.57 -0.46 -3.54
CA MET A 65 1.34 -0.15 -4.27
C MET A 65 0.82 1.21 -3.87
N THR A 66 0.53 2.06 -4.86
CA THR A 66 0.09 3.44 -4.65
C THR A 66 -1.13 3.73 -5.52
N ALA A 67 -2.17 4.35 -4.97
CA ALA A 67 -3.33 4.81 -5.72
C ALA A 67 -3.12 6.22 -6.32
N PRO A 68 -3.95 6.65 -7.29
CA PRO A 68 -3.82 7.96 -7.93
C PRO A 68 -3.87 9.10 -6.90
N GLY A 69 -2.94 10.06 -7.00
CA GLY A 69 -2.86 11.24 -6.12
C GLY A 69 -1.51 11.43 -5.44
N GLU A 70 -0.72 10.36 -5.31
CA GLU A 70 0.52 10.31 -4.51
C GLU A 70 1.80 10.14 -5.38
N THR A 71 1.83 10.67 -6.61
CA THR A 71 2.92 10.37 -7.58
C THR A 71 3.92 11.51 -7.79
N ALA A 72 5.21 11.21 -7.56
CA ALA A 72 6.35 12.03 -7.98
C ALA A 72 6.91 11.60 -9.35
N SER A 73 7.54 12.53 -10.09
CA SER A 73 8.18 12.26 -11.41
C SER A 73 9.48 11.44 -11.30
N ARG A 74 9.71 10.51 -12.24
CA ARG A 74 10.76 9.47 -12.25
C ARG A 74 11.30 9.18 -13.67
N SER A 75 12.25 8.25 -13.77
CA SER A 75 12.98 7.89 -15.01
C SER A 75 12.11 7.31 -16.12
N VAL A 76 11.02 6.60 -15.78
CA VAL A 76 9.99 6.21 -16.75
C VAL A 76 8.61 6.66 -16.24
N GLY A 77 8.33 7.96 -16.38
CA GLY A 77 7.08 8.55 -15.89
C GLY A 77 7.04 8.56 -14.36
N THR A 78 6.07 7.90 -13.75
CA THR A 78 5.98 7.77 -12.27
C THR A 78 6.72 6.54 -11.73
N CYS A 79 7.29 5.70 -12.61
CA CYS A 79 8.01 4.49 -12.22
C CYS A 79 9.44 4.81 -11.76
N ALA A 80 9.77 4.53 -10.49
CA ALA A 80 11.07 4.87 -9.93
C ALA A 80 12.22 4.08 -10.56
N THR A 81 13.39 4.73 -10.69
CA THR A 81 14.60 4.12 -11.28
C THR A 81 14.93 2.80 -10.59
N GLY A 82 15.29 1.80 -11.40
CA GLY A 82 15.65 0.47 -10.92
C GLY A 82 14.46 -0.45 -10.64
N ARG A 83 13.22 -0.02 -10.93
CA ARG A 83 12.00 -0.80 -10.67
C ARG A 83 11.28 -1.19 -11.94
N ILE A 84 10.42 -2.20 -11.81
CA ILE A 84 9.35 -2.50 -12.75
C ILE A 84 8.06 -1.95 -12.15
N CYS A 85 7.20 -1.39 -13.00
CA CYS A 85 5.91 -0.86 -12.58
C CYS A 85 4.80 -1.38 -13.48
N ALA A 86 3.71 -1.79 -12.85
CA ALA A 86 2.45 -2.16 -13.48
C ALA A 86 1.40 -1.12 -13.10
N TYR A 87 0.55 -0.77 -14.05
CA TYR A 87 -0.49 0.24 -13.90
C TYR A 87 -1.83 -0.32 -14.34
N ASP A 88 -2.89 0.01 -13.61
CA ASP A 88 -4.25 -0.37 -13.99
C ASP A 88 -4.92 0.58 -15.00
N GLY A 89 -4.30 1.74 -15.22
CA GLY A 89 -4.64 2.67 -16.29
C GLY A 89 -3.66 2.61 -17.47
N ALA A 90 -4.12 3.08 -18.62
CA ALA A 90 -3.25 3.29 -19.79
C ALA A 90 -2.28 4.45 -19.56
N ASN A 91 -1.17 4.45 -20.30
CA ASN A 91 -0.16 5.51 -20.33
C ASN A 91 0.53 5.79 -18.99
N ARG A 92 0.67 4.76 -18.13
CA ARG A 92 1.23 4.84 -16.77
C ARG A 92 0.38 5.66 -15.80
N ASN A 93 -0.93 5.65 -15.99
CA ASN A 93 -1.91 6.28 -15.09
C ASN A 93 -2.58 5.24 -14.20
N GLY A 94 -3.36 5.73 -13.23
CA GLY A 94 -4.11 4.88 -12.32
C GLY A 94 -3.27 4.44 -11.12
N ARG A 95 -3.69 3.34 -10.50
CA ARG A 95 -2.99 2.68 -9.40
C ARG A 95 -1.71 2.03 -9.95
N MET A 96 -0.63 2.16 -9.21
CA MET A 96 0.68 1.64 -9.57
C MET A 96 1.11 0.56 -8.59
N LEU A 97 1.50 -0.59 -9.10
CA LEU A 97 2.24 -1.62 -8.38
C LEU A 97 3.69 -1.60 -8.86
N SER A 98 4.67 -1.46 -7.97
CA SER A 98 6.09 -1.39 -8.34
C SER A 98 6.96 -2.29 -7.49
N TRP A 99 8.04 -2.83 -8.07
CA TRP A 99 8.97 -3.70 -7.35
C TRP A 99 10.38 -3.63 -7.95
N PRO A 100 11.45 -3.81 -7.12
CA PRO A 100 12.83 -3.70 -7.58
C PRO A 100 13.40 -5.04 -8.09
N THR A 101 12.99 -6.14 -7.46
CA THR A 101 13.59 -7.47 -7.68
C THR A 101 13.00 -8.14 -8.90
N CYS A 102 13.85 -8.62 -9.80
CA CYS A 102 13.33 -9.26 -10.99
C CYS A 102 12.74 -10.65 -10.67
N GLY A 103 11.46 -10.84 -11.01
CA GLY A 103 10.71 -12.09 -10.81
C GLY A 103 9.42 -12.11 -11.61
N THR A 104 8.50 -12.95 -11.16
CA THR A 104 7.14 -13.09 -11.71
C THR A 104 6.16 -12.57 -10.66
N ILE A 105 5.41 -11.53 -10.99
CA ILE A 105 4.34 -10.98 -10.15
C ILE A 105 3.00 -11.31 -10.80
N THR A 106 2.09 -11.85 -10.01
CA THR A 106 0.71 -12.15 -10.40
C THR A 106 -0.19 -11.28 -9.52
N PRO A 107 -0.56 -10.07 -9.97
CA PRO A 107 -1.46 -9.21 -9.22
C PRO A 107 -2.79 -9.92 -8.93
N THR A 108 -3.51 -9.45 -7.92
CA THR A 108 -4.87 -9.93 -7.62
C THR A 108 -5.79 -9.77 -8.84
N SER A 109 -6.88 -10.53 -8.89
CA SER A 109 -7.83 -10.46 -10.01
C SER A 109 -8.49 -9.07 -10.18
N THR A 110 -8.48 -8.24 -9.13
CA THR A 110 -8.99 -6.86 -9.12
C THR A 110 -7.98 -5.84 -9.66
N PHE A 111 -6.74 -6.26 -9.95
CA PHE A 111 -5.72 -5.45 -10.60
C PHE A 111 -5.45 -5.97 -12.03
N THR A 112 -6.08 -5.33 -13.02
CA THR A 112 -5.79 -5.57 -14.44
C THR A 112 -4.65 -4.66 -14.88
N ILE A 113 -3.63 -5.20 -15.56
CA ILE A 113 -2.48 -4.40 -16.02
C ILE A 113 -2.83 -3.79 -17.39
N ALA A 114 -3.11 -2.49 -17.42
CA ALA A 114 -3.39 -1.74 -18.65
C ALA A 114 -2.15 -1.05 -19.24
N SER A 115 -1.11 -0.80 -18.44
CA SER A 115 0.21 -0.40 -18.93
C SER A 115 1.33 -0.83 -18.00
N ALA A 116 2.56 -0.91 -18.53
CA ALA A 116 3.73 -1.33 -17.75
C ALA A 116 4.98 -0.51 -18.13
N ALA A 117 5.87 -0.34 -17.18
CA ALA A 117 7.14 0.37 -17.33
C ALA A 117 8.31 -0.47 -16.76
N ASN A 118 9.46 -0.40 -17.42
CA ASN A 118 10.70 -1.01 -16.96
C ASN A 118 11.76 0.08 -16.80
N ALA A 119 11.84 0.67 -15.60
CA ALA A 119 12.78 1.73 -15.27
C ALA A 119 14.17 1.23 -14.86
N ARG A 120 14.50 -0.03 -15.20
CA ARG A 120 15.81 -0.64 -14.94
C ARG A 120 16.80 -0.27 -16.04
N ALA A 121 18.08 -0.48 -15.75
CA ALA A 121 19.18 -0.22 -16.69
C ALA A 121 19.32 -1.29 -17.79
N SER A 122 18.83 -2.52 -17.54
CA SER A 122 18.94 -3.64 -18.48
C SER A 122 17.76 -4.61 -18.38
N GLY A 123 17.71 -5.55 -19.33
CA GLY A 123 16.69 -6.58 -19.40
C GLY A 123 15.37 -6.13 -20.01
N TYR A 124 14.34 -6.96 -19.85
CA TYR A 124 12.98 -6.68 -20.33
C TYR A 124 11.92 -7.30 -19.40
N ALA A 125 10.72 -6.73 -19.41
CA ALA A 125 9.55 -7.24 -18.71
C ALA A 125 8.48 -7.67 -19.72
N GLN A 126 7.89 -8.84 -19.52
CA GLN A 126 6.80 -9.36 -20.33
C GLN A 126 5.52 -9.29 -19.51
N VAL A 127 4.54 -8.56 -20.02
CA VAL A 127 3.15 -8.67 -19.56
C VAL A 127 2.55 -9.88 -20.26
N ARG A 128 1.85 -10.73 -19.50
CA ARG A 128 1.36 -12.03 -19.96
C ARG A 128 -0.08 -12.27 -19.55
N ASN A 129 -0.77 -13.07 -20.36
CA ASN A 129 -2.04 -13.72 -20.00
C ASN A 129 -1.78 -15.23 -19.89
N GLY A 130 -1.70 -15.73 -18.66
CA GLY A 130 -1.16 -17.05 -18.37
C GLY A 130 0.27 -17.18 -18.90
N SER A 131 0.48 -18.08 -19.87
CA SER A 131 1.77 -18.28 -20.51
C SER A 131 2.03 -17.37 -21.73
N THR A 132 1.00 -16.77 -22.30
CA THR A 132 1.07 -15.99 -23.55
C THR A 132 1.60 -14.59 -23.27
N VAL A 133 2.63 -14.15 -23.98
CA VAL A 133 3.13 -12.78 -23.90
C VAL A 133 2.20 -11.86 -24.68
N VAL A 134 1.67 -10.84 -24.02
CA VAL A 134 0.81 -9.82 -24.66
C VAL A 134 1.59 -8.56 -25.01
N THR A 135 2.57 -8.19 -24.19
CA THR A 135 3.42 -7.01 -24.39
C THR A 135 4.80 -7.28 -23.81
N THR A 136 5.85 -6.76 -24.46
CA THR A 136 7.23 -6.75 -23.93
C THR A 136 7.70 -5.31 -23.76
N VAL A 137 8.29 -5.01 -22.61
CA VAL A 137 8.78 -3.69 -22.22
C VAL A 137 10.28 -3.78 -21.96
N PHE A 138 11.08 -3.23 -22.87
CA PHE A 138 12.53 -3.16 -22.71
C PHE A 138 12.93 -2.16 -21.62
N ALA A 139 14.14 -2.32 -21.08
CA ALA A 139 14.74 -1.37 -20.15
C ALA A 139 14.64 0.08 -20.64
N GLY A 140 14.38 1.00 -19.72
CA GLY A 140 14.17 2.43 -19.98
C GLY A 140 12.86 2.77 -20.71
N ASN A 141 12.00 1.80 -21.01
CA ASN A 141 10.78 2.01 -21.78
C ASN A 141 9.50 1.65 -21.01
N TRP A 142 8.37 1.97 -21.63
CA TRP A 142 7.02 1.63 -21.17
C TRP A 142 6.14 1.25 -22.37
N ALA A 143 5.04 0.55 -22.12
CA ALA A 143 4.04 0.23 -23.14
C ALA A 143 2.64 0.09 -22.55
N ASN A 144 1.63 0.34 -23.38
CA ASN A 144 0.25 -0.04 -23.11
C ASN A 144 0.05 -1.54 -23.35
N VAL A 145 -0.94 -2.10 -22.66
CA VAL A 145 -1.35 -3.50 -22.77
C VAL A 145 -2.75 -3.50 -23.35
N ASN A 146 -2.86 -3.90 -24.62
CA ASN A 146 -4.12 -3.85 -25.38
C ASN A 146 -4.89 -5.19 -25.35
N ALA A 147 -4.61 -6.03 -24.35
CA ALA A 147 -5.20 -7.35 -24.16
C ALA A 147 -5.32 -7.66 -22.66
N SER A 148 -6.10 -8.66 -22.29
CA SER A 148 -6.15 -9.13 -20.90
C SER A 148 -4.78 -9.57 -20.42
N SER A 149 -4.50 -9.34 -19.14
CA SER A 149 -3.22 -9.66 -18.49
C SER A 149 -3.47 -10.29 -17.13
N THR A 150 -2.66 -11.27 -16.76
CA THR A 150 -2.72 -11.92 -15.44
C THR A 150 -1.41 -11.79 -14.68
N ASN A 151 -0.31 -11.43 -15.36
CA ASN A 151 1.03 -11.55 -14.81
C ASN A 151 2.02 -10.60 -15.51
N ILE A 152 3.04 -10.15 -14.77
CA ILE A 152 4.29 -9.64 -15.34
C ILE A 152 5.46 -10.52 -14.91
N ARG A 153 6.33 -10.87 -15.87
CA ARG A 153 7.60 -11.55 -15.62
C ARG A 153 8.74 -10.78 -16.25
N CYS A 154 9.84 -10.61 -15.55
CA CYS A 154 11.03 -9.97 -16.12
C CYS A 154 12.21 -10.92 -16.31
N PHE A 155 13.16 -10.43 -17.09
CA PHE A 155 14.40 -11.09 -17.50
C PHE A 155 15.54 -10.07 -17.47
N LEU A 156 16.73 -10.50 -17.05
CA LEU A 156 17.93 -9.67 -16.88
C LEU A 156 18.85 -9.73 -18.09
#